data_AF-A0AA97DZX9-F1
#
_entry.id   AF-A0AA97DZX9-F1
#
_cell.length_a   1.000
_cell.length_b   1.000
_cell.length_c   1.000
_cell.angle_alpha   90.00
_cell.angle_beta   90.00
_cell.angle_gamma   90.00
#
_symmetry.space_group_name_H-M   'P 1'
#
loop_
_entity.id
_entity.type
_entity.pdbx_description
1 polymer ?
#
loop_
_entity_poly.entity_id
_entity_poly.type
_entity_poly.pdbx_seq_one_letter_code
_entity_poly.pdbx_strand_id
1 'polypeptide(L)'
;MSLLFPLTLPFLVKNPSQPQYEMDVYRGDLEHPKAPGNKWHKLQHHLVEAQRQNANVIATFGEPFSNHLHAFGATLAQTSFKAVAIVRGELQPKMTPTLLDMVASGVEL
;
A
#
# COMPACT_ATOMS: atom_id res chain seq x y z
N MET A 1 7.24 6.97 -16.68
CA MET A 1 7.66 5.61 -17.05
C MET A 1 6.43 4.72 -16.99
N SER A 2 6.24 3.81 -17.95
CA SER A 2 5.16 2.81 -17.88
C SER A 2 5.37 1.90 -16.65
N LEU A 3 4.29 1.57 -15.95
CA LEU A 3 4.28 0.54 -14.91
C LEU A 3 3.87 -0.83 -15.44
N LEU A 4 3.58 -0.94 -16.73
CA LEU A 4 3.29 -2.20 -17.40
C LEU A 4 4.58 -2.78 -17.96
N PHE A 5 4.96 -3.97 -17.48
CA PHE A 5 6.19 -4.66 -17.86
C PHE A 5 5.87 -5.98 -18.55
N PRO A 6 6.50 -6.29 -19.69
CA PRO A 6 6.34 -7.59 -20.32
C PRO A 6 6.91 -8.68 -19.42
N LEU A 7 6.16 -9.76 -19.26
CA LEU A 7 6.54 -10.92 -18.46
C LEU A 7 6.74 -12.12 -19.38
N THR A 8 7.98 -12.54 -19.54
CA THR A 8 8.31 -13.79 -20.22
C THR A 8 8.25 -14.93 -19.21
N LEU A 9 7.33 -15.89 -19.42
CA LEU A 9 7.24 -17.11 -18.63
C LEU A 9 7.79 -18.29 -19.44
N PRO A 10 9.04 -18.72 -19.20
CA PRO A 10 9.72 -19.72 -20.04
C PRO A 10 8.97 -21.04 -20.15
N PHE A 11 8.18 -21.39 -19.13
CA PHE A 11 7.42 -22.64 -19.06
C PHE A 11 6.08 -22.61 -19.79
N LEU A 12 5.58 -21.44 -20.22
CA LEU A 12 4.35 -21.32 -21.02
C LEU A 12 4.62 -21.38 -22.53
N VAL A 13 5.89 -21.30 -22.94
CA VAL A 13 6.28 -21.31 -24.35
C VAL A 13 6.57 -22.75 -24.77
N LYS A 14 5.56 -23.43 -25.35
CA LYS A 14 5.74 -24.77 -25.93
C LYS A 14 6.61 -24.76 -27.21
N ASN A 15 6.63 -23.64 -27.93
CA ASN A 15 7.46 -23.45 -29.12
C ASN A 15 8.11 -22.05 -29.10
N PRO A 16 9.44 -21.93 -28.99
CA PRO A 16 10.14 -20.64 -28.87
C PRO A 16 9.95 -19.70 -30.07
N SER A 17 9.61 -20.25 -31.24
CA SER A 17 9.41 -19.49 -32.48
C SER A 17 8.00 -18.93 -32.65
N GLN A 18 7.05 -19.32 -31.79
CA GLN A 18 5.68 -18.77 -31.77
C GLN A 18 5.17 -18.71 -30.32
N PRO A 19 5.40 -17.60 -29.59
CA PRO A 19 4.80 -17.43 -28.27
C PRO A 19 3.28 -17.50 -28.40
N GLN A 20 2.67 -18.43 -27.66
CA GLN A 20 1.22 -18.68 -27.74
C GLN A 20 0.40 -17.60 -27.00
N TYR A 21 1.03 -16.89 -26.07
CA TYR A 21 0.41 -15.86 -25.25
C TYR A 21 1.41 -14.73 -24.98
N GLU A 22 0.93 -13.50 -24.98
CA GLU A 22 1.63 -12.33 -24.46
C GLU A 22 1.11 -12.04 -23.04
N MET A 23 2.02 -11.73 -22.12
CA MET A 23 1.68 -11.44 -20.74
C MET A 23 2.42 -10.21 -20.26
N ASP A 24 1.68 -9.30 -19.63
CA ASP A 24 2.22 -8.14 -18.96
C ASP A 24 1.91 -8.18 -17.47
N VAL A 25 2.77 -7.54 -16.67
CA VAL A 25 2.57 -7.32 -15.24
C VAL A 25 2.52 -5.84 -14.97
N TYR A 26 1.44 -5.42 -14.34
CA TYR A 26 1.34 -4.09 -13.76
C TYR A 26 2.10 -4.01 -12.43
N ARG A 27 3.20 -3.26 -12.41
CA ARG A 27 4.08 -3.05 -11.25
C ARG A 27 3.57 -1.91 -10.36
N GLY A 28 2.35 -2.07 -9.85
CA GLY A 28 1.74 -1.12 -8.91
C GLY A 28 2.54 -0.97 -7.60
N ASP A 29 3.40 -1.93 -7.28
CA ASP A 29 4.36 -1.84 -6.19
C ASP A 29 5.38 -0.70 -6.36
N LEU A 30 5.63 -0.24 -7.59
CA LEU A 30 6.55 0.86 -7.88
C LEU A 30 5.89 2.24 -7.83
N GLU A 31 4.57 2.33 -7.61
CA GLU A 31 3.84 3.61 -7.56
C GLU A 31 4.24 4.47 -6.37
N HIS A 32 4.61 3.86 -5.25
CA HIS A 32 4.96 4.59 -4.04
C HIS A 32 6.07 3.87 -3.26
N PRO A 33 7.20 4.56 -2.96
CA PRO A 33 8.40 3.91 -2.42
C PRO A 33 8.21 3.33 -1.01
N LYS A 34 7.29 3.90 -0.22
CA LYS A 34 7.02 3.49 1.17
C LYS A 34 5.60 2.96 1.39
N ALA A 35 4.80 2.85 0.33
CA ALA A 35 3.42 2.37 0.41
C ALA A 35 3.08 1.56 -0.86
N PRO A 36 3.88 0.54 -1.19
CA PRO A 36 3.79 -0.12 -2.48
C PRO A 36 2.43 -0.80 -2.70
N GLY A 37 1.95 -0.75 -3.94
CA GLY A 37 0.84 -1.58 -4.42
C GLY A 37 -0.54 -0.99 -4.14
N ASN A 38 -1.54 -1.87 -4.10
CA ASN A 38 -2.96 -1.50 -4.17
C ASN A 38 -3.48 -0.61 -3.03
N LYS A 39 -2.75 -0.48 -1.92
CA LYS A 39 -3.17 0.33 -0.77
C LYS A 39 -2.98 1.81 -1.05
N TRP A 40 -1.86 2.20 -1.65
CA TRP A 40 -1.62 3.57 -2.09
C TRP A 40 -2.75 4.07 -2.99
N HIS A 41 -3.03 3.32 -4.06
CA HIS A 41 -4.08 3.66 -5.02
C HIS A 41 -5.44 3.93 -4.35
N LYS A 42 -5.84 3.07 -3.40
CA LYS A 42 -7.09 3.23 -2.65
C LYS A 42 -7.07 4.44 -1.71
N LEU A 43 -5.96 4.68 -1.03
CA LEU A 43 -5.81 5.78 -0.09
C LEU A 43 -5.88 7.15 -0.76
N GLN A 44 -5.37 7.29 -2.00
CA GLN A 44 -5.43 8.55 -2.74
C GLN A 44 -6.86 9.09 -2.85
N HIS A 45 -7.82 8.22 -3.17
CA HIS A 45 -9.23 8.63 -3.27
C HIS A 45 -9.80 9.09 -1.92
N HIS A 46 -9.44 8.41 -0.83
CA HIS A 46 -9.87 8.81 0.51
C HIS A 46 -9.23 10.11 0.97
N LEU A 47 -7.97 10.37 0.61
CA LEU A 47 -7.30 11.64 0.90
C LEU A 47 -7.96 12.81 0.17
N VAL A 48 -8.28 12.65 -1.11
CA VAL A 48 -9.00 13.68 -1.89
C VAL A 48 -10.35 13.98 -1.26
N GLU A 49 -11.07 12.95 -0.82
CA GLU A 49 -12.35 13.13 -0.15
C GLU A 49 -12.21 13.81 1.22
N ALA A 50 -11.20 13.44 2.00
CA ALA A 50 -10.89 14.09 3.28
C ALA A 50 -10.55 15.58 3.11
N GLN A 51 -9.82 15.93 2.04
CA GLN A 51 -9.56 17.33 1.66
C GLN A 51 -10.86 18.04 1.32
N ARG A 52 -11.74 17.42 0.51
CA ARG A 52 -13.04 17.99 0.13
C ARG A 52 -13.94 18.25 1.34
N GLN A 53 -13.84 17.41 2.37
CA GLN A 53 -14.57 17.56 3.63
C GLN A 53 -13.91 18.55 4.61
N ASN A 54 -12.76 19.14 4.28
CA ASN A 54 -11.94 19.94 5.20
C ASN A 54 -11.64 19.19 6.50
N ALA A 55 -11.40 17.88 6.41
CA ALA A 55 -11.06 17.06 7.56
C ALA A 55 -9.67 17.44 8.09
N ASN A 56 -9.47 17.31 9.40
CA ASN A 56 -8.17 17.51 10.05
C ASN A 56 -7.55 16.19 10.54
N VAL A 57 -8.37 15.14 10.66
CA VAL A 57 -8.00 13.84 11.20
C VAL A 57 -8.51 12.77 10.26
N ILE A 58 -7.67 11.78 9.97
CA ILE A 58 -8.06 10.57 9.26
C ILE A 58 -7.80 9.40 10.19
N ALA A 59 -8.82 8.58 10.38
CA ALA A 59 -8.74 7.38 11.20
C ALA A 59 -8.84 6.13 10.32
N THR A 60 -8.12 5.08 10.69
CA THR A 60 -8.24 3.78 10.03
C THR A 60 -8.14 2.62 11.02
N PHE A 61 -8.39 1.41 10.55
CA PHE A 61 -8.32 0.19 11.35
C PHE A 61 -7.55 -0.90 10.62
N GLY A 62 -6.92 -1.80 11.38
CA GLY A 62 -6.21 -2.93 10.81
C GLY A 62 -5.75 -3.96 11.83
N GLU A 63 -5.13 -5.01 11.33
CA GLU A 63 -4.55 -6.08 12.12
C GLU A 63 -3.07 -5.85 12.41
N PRO A 64 -2.44 -6.62 13.31
CA PRO A 64 -1.05 -6.39 13.68
C PRO A 64 -0.09 -6.45 12.49
N PHE A 65 -0.30 -7.30 11.48
CA PHE A 65 0.58 -7.40 10.30
C PHE A 65 0.07 -6.62 9.08
N SER A 66 -0.71 -5.56 9.30
CA SER A 66 -1.44 -4.87 8.24
C SER A 66 -0.54 -4.01 7.35
N ASN A 67 -0.40 -4.44 6.08
CA ASN A 67 0.18 -3.61 5.02
C ASN A 67 -0.64 -2.34 4.75
N HIS A 68 -1.94 -2.33 5.08
CA HIS A 68 -2.77 -1.13 4.99
C HIS A 68 -2.34 -0.08 6.01
N LEU A 69 -2.08 -0.49 7.25
CA LEU A 69 -1.63 0.41 8.32
C LEU A 69 -0.24 0.99 8.02
N HIS A 70 0.68 0.16 7.53
CA HIS A 70 1.98 0.60 7.05
C HIS A 70 1.83 1.65 5.92
N ALA A 71 1.06 1.33 4.88
CA ALA A 71 0.82 2.23 3.75
C ALA A 71 0.12 3.52 4.18
N PHE A 72 -0.82 3.45 5.12
CA PHE A 72 -1.53 4.59 5.70
C PHE A 72 -0.56 5.57 6.36
N GLY A 73 0.29 5.09 7.27
CA GLY A 73 1.29 5.94 7.92
C GLY A 73 2.26 6.56 6.91
N ALA A 74 2.80 5.77 5.99
CA ALA A 74 3.73 6.25 4.98
C ALA A 74 3.11 7.31 4.04
N THR A 75 1.82 7.18 3.73
CA THR A 75 1.07 8.10 2.85
C THR A 75 0.76 9.41 3.57
N LEU A 76 0.36 9.36 4.85
CA LEU A 76 -0.01 10.56 5.61
C LEU A 76 1.18 11.33 6.18
N ALA A 77 2.36 10.71 6.29
CA ALA A 77 3.58 11.32 6.84
C ALA A 77 3.97 12.67 6.20
N GLN A 78 3.59 12.89 4.94
CA GLN A 78 3.90 14.12 4.19
C GLN A 78 2.67 15.03 4.00
N THR A 79 1.60 14.78 4.76
CA THR A 79 0.35 15.56 4.69
C THR A 79 0.14 16.38 5.95
N SER A 80 -0.84 17.29 5.93
CA SER A 80 -1.26 18.05 7.12
C SER A 80 -2.27 17.31 8.01
N PHE A 81 -2.72 16.12 7.60
CA PHE A 81 -3.72 15.36 8.36
C PHE A 81 -3.09 14.73 9.60
N LYS A 82 -3.81 14.76 10.72
CA LYS A 82 -3.51 13.88 11.85
C LYS A 82 -3.96 12.46 11.51
N ALA A 83 -3.09 11.49 11.75
CA ALA A 83 -3.34 10.10 11.42
C ALA A 83 -3.59 9.29 12.70
N VAL A 84 -4.70 8.56 12.75
CA VAL A 84 -5.07 7.69 13.88
C VAL A 84 -5.32 6.28 13.36
N ALA A 85 -4.82 5.26 14.05
CA ALA A 85 -4.98 3.86 13.66
C ALA A 85 -5.41 2.99 14.84
N ILE A 86 -6.50 2.26 14.67
CA ILE A 86 -6.96 1.27 15.63
C ILE A 86 -6.48 -0.12 15.20
N VAL A 87 -5.64 -0.75 16.03
CA VAL A 87 -5.18 -2.12 15.81
C VAL A 87 -6.10 -3.11 16.53
N ARG A 88 -6.66 -4.06 15.78
CA ARG A 88 -7.51 -5.15 16.30
C ARG A 88 -6.96 -6.52 15.90
N GLY A 89 -7.35 -7.58 16.61
CA GLY A 89 -6.99 -8.95 16.26
C GLY A 89 -6.18 -9.63 17.36
N GLU A 90 -5.43 -10.66 17.01
CA GLU A 90 -4.65 -11.45 17.97
C GLU A 90 -3.62 -10.60 18.71
N LEU A 91 -3.56 -10.76 20.03
CA LEU A 91 -2.60 -10.08 20.87
C LEU A 91 -1.18 -10.47 20.44
N GLN A 92 -0.37 -9.46 20.09
CA GLN A 92 1.04 -9.68 19.79
C GLN A 92 1.88 -9.26 21.00
N PRO A 93 2.91 -10.05 21.37
CA PRO A 93 3.78 -9.73 22.50
C PRO A 93 4.66 -8.49 22.25
N LYS A 94 4.83 -8.12 20.97
CA LYS A 94 5.59 -6.96 20.51
C LYS A 94 4.89 -6.34 19.31
N MET A 95 5.17 -5.06 19.05
CA MET A 95 4.77 -4.45 17.78
C MET A 95 5.42 -5.18 16.61
N THR A 96 4.64 -5.44 15.57
CA THR A 96 5.11 -6.02 14.32
C THR A 96 5.89 -4.98 13.50
N PRO A 97 6.67 -5.41 12.49
CA PRO A 97 7.36 -4.46 11.60
C PRO A 97 6.43 -3.42 10.95
N THR A 98 5.25 -3.84 10.49
CA THR A 98 4.29 -2.93 9.86
C THR A 98 3.74 -1.87 10.81
N LEU A 99 3.55 -2.22 12.10
CA LEU A 99 3.11 -1.25 13.10
C LEU A 99 4.24 -0.31 13.52
N LEU A 100 5.47 -0.82 13.64
CA LEU A 100 6.64 0.00 13.95
C LEU A 100 6.83 1.09 12.89
N ASP A 101 6.78 0.71 11.61
CA ASP A 101 6.90 1.68 10.50
C ASP A 101 5.76 2.71 10.50
N MET A 102 4.54 2.26 10.81
CA MET A 102 3.37 3.13 10.90
C MET A 102 3.54 4.17 12.02
N VAL A 103 3.92 3.74 13.23
CA VAL A 103 4.15 4.63 14.37
C VAL A 103 5.32 5.56 14.10
N ALA A 104 6.41 5.06 13.51
CA ALA A 104 7.57 5.87 13.12
C ALA A 104 7.21 6.95 12.08
N SER A 105 6.13 6.75 11.32
CA SER A 105 5.58 7.73 10.38
C SER A 105 4.69 8.80 11.03
N GLY A 106 4.51 8.75 12.35
CA GLY A 106 3.76 9.75 13.13
C GLY A 106 2.28 9.44 13.34
N VAL A 107 1.85 8.19 13.10
CA VAL A 107 0.47 7.76 13.35
C VAL A 107 0.25 7.48 14.85
N GLU A 108 -0.86 7.99 15.37
CA GLU A 108 -1.33 7.74 16.74
C GLU A 108 -2.07 6.39 16.82
N LEU A 109 -1.74 5.59 17.84
CA LEU A 109 -2.33 4.28 18.14
C LEU A 109 -3.39 4.39 19.23
#